data_AF-A0A937FUF9-F1
#
_entry.id   AF-A0A937FUF9-F1
#
_cell.length_a   1.000
_cell.length_b   1.000
_cell.length_c   1.000
_cell.angle_alpha   90.00
_cell.angle_beta   90.00
_cell.angle_gamma   90.00
#
_symmetry.space_group_name_H-M   'P 1'
#
loop_
_entity.id
_entity.type
_entity.pdbx_description
1 polymer ?
#
loop_
_entity_poly.entity_id
_entity_poly.type
_entity_poly.pdbx_seq_one_letter_code
_entity_poly.pdbx_strand_id
1 'polypeptide(L)'
;MIKTIKFNPNGEDLKVSFKFEGLIVASYSYTLWETNSNNRVVYEKGNNQNPDDDSYVLPPPVASCDGRMIQLRTEFKALDPENVKQYTITAEVFQGDQSLGKDEDAGDNTGKSQSSLIYILLSKQ
;
A
#
# COMPACT_ATOMS: atom_id res chain seq x y z
N MET A 1 15.45 0.47 -2.72
CA MET A 1 15.66 0.23 -1.28
C MET A 1 14.28 0.16 -0.66
N ILE A 2 13.97 -0.84 0.16
CA ILE A 2 12.62 -0.97 0.76
C ILE A 2 12.41 0.14 1.78
N LYS A 3 11.26 0.81 1.75
CA LYS A 3 10.92 1.84 2.74
C LYS A 3 10.66 1.20 4.09
N THR A 4 11.34 1.68 5.14
CA THR A 4 11.05 1.27 6.53
C THR A 4 10.22 2.35 7.22
N ILE A 5 9.09 1.98 7.82
CA ILE A 5 8.24 2.86 8.60
C ILE A 5 8.26 2.41 10.07
N LYS A 6 8.54 3.36 10.96
CA LYS A 6 8.63 3.10 12.39
C LYS A 6 7.31 3.36 13.10
N PHE A 7 6.92 2.48 14.03
CA PHE A 7 5.67 2.60 14.80
C PHE A 7 5.89 2.40 16.32
N ASN A 8 4.95 2.88 17.14
CA ASN A 8 4.94 2.62 18.58
C ASN A 8 4.28 1.26 18.87
N PRO A 9 4.99 0.26 19.45
CA PRO A 9 4.43 -1.07 19.70
C PRO A 9 3.29 -1.10 20.73
N ASN A 10 3.16 -0.04 21.55
CA ASN A 10 2.12 0.12 22.56
C ASN A 10 1.12 1.23 22.20
N GLY A 11 1.15 1.72 20.95
CA GLY A 11 0.24 2.76 20.47
C GLY A 11 -1.09 2.21 19.97
N GLU A 12 -1.84 3.06 19.28
CA GLU A 12 -3.08 2.70 18.60
C GLU A 12 -2.84 1.72 17.45
N ASP A 13 -3.95 1.19 16.90
CA ASP A 13 -3.91 0.26 15.79
C ASP A 13 -3.22 0.86 14.55
N LEU A 14 -2.49 -0.01 13.84
CA LEU A 14 -1.90 0.33 12.56
C LEU A 14 -2.91 0.17 11.44
N LYS A 15 -2.84 1.06 10.46
CA LYS A 15 -3.66 1.03 9.25
C LYS A 15 -2.79 1.27 8.04
N VAL A 16 -3.08 0.61 6.93
CA VAL A 16 -2.51 0.94 5.63
C VAL A 16 -3.62 1.43 4.72
N SER A 17 -3.37 2.50 3.97
CA SER A 17 -4.29 3.04 2.97
C SER A 17 -3.59 3.15 1.62
N PHE A 18 -4.35 2.92 0.56
CA PHE A 18 -3.88 2.99 -0.81
C PHE A 18 -4.56 4.13 -1.55
N LYS A 19 -3.79 4.84 -2.37
CA LYS A 19 -4.28 5.94 -3.19
C LYS A 19 -3.81 5.78 -4.62
N PHE A 20 -4.71 6.02 -5.56
CA PHE A 20 -4.49 5.85 -6.99
C PHE A 20 -4.79 7.17 -7.72
N GLU A 21 -3.76 7.81 -8.26
CA GLU A 21 -3.85 9.10 -8.94
C GLU A 21 -3.43 8.97 -10.42
N GLY A 22 -3.94 9.85 -11.28
CA GLY A 22 -3.59 9.87 -12.71
C GLY A 22 -4.61 9.26 -13.67
N LEU A 23 -5.89 9.24 -13.30
CA LEU A 23 -7.02 8.75 -14.12
C LEU A 23 -6.77 7.33 -14.68
N ILE A 24 -6.56 6.40 -13.75
CA ILE A 24 -6.31 4.99 -14.03
C ILE A 24 -7.47 4.13 -13.53
N VAL A 25 -7.72 3.01 -14.21
CA VAL A 25 -8.49 1.90 -13.66
C VAL A 25 -7.50 0.84 -13.19
N ALA A 26 -7.64 0.40 -11.94
CA ALA A 26 -6.68 -0.49 -11.30
C ALA A 26 -7.38 -1.63 -10.56
N SER A 27 -6.79 -2.81 -10.64
CA SER A 27 -7.01 -3.90 -9.67
C SER A 27 -5.75 -4.06 -8.83
N TYR A 28 -5.91 -4.49 -7.60
CA TYR A 28 -4.76 -4.70 -6.73
C TYR A 28 -4.94 -5.90 -5.80
N SER A 29 -3.81 -6.33 -5.26
CA SER A 29 -3.76 -7.22 -4.10
C SER A 29 -2.87 -6.61 -3.04
N TYR A 30 -3.37 -6.63 -1.81
CA TYR A 30 -2.64 -6.26 -0.61
C TYR A 30 -2.24 -7.52 0.14
N THR A 31 -0.97 -7.64 0.49
CA THR A 31 -0.46 -8.71 1.36
C THR A 31 0.26 -8.12 2.55
N LEU A 32 -0.05 -8.61 3.75
CA LEU A 32 0.80 -8.47 4.92
C LEU A 32 1.56 -9.77 5.14
N TRP A 33 2.88 -9.74 4.99
CA TRP A 33 3.75 -10.89 5.20
C TRP A 33 4.14 -11.03 6.67
N GLU A 34 4.27 -12.28 7.10
CA GLU A 34 4.80 -12.62 8.42
C GLU A 34 6.30 -12.31 8.50
N THR A 35 6.77 -11.86 9.66
CA THR A 35 8.19 -11.57 9.90
C THR A 35 9.02 -12.85 9.74
N ASN A 36 10.11 -12.77 8.96
CA ASN A 36 11.04 -13.89 8.70
C ASN A 36 10.40 -15.13 8.07
N SER A 37 9.27 -14.98 7.37
CA SER A 37 8.53 -16.09 6.77
C SER A 37 7.88 -15.65 5.45
N ASN A 38 7.62 -16.63 4.57
CA ASN A 38 6.81 -16.41 3.35
C ASN A 38 5.32 -16.70 3.61
N ASN A 39 4.89 -16.79 4.86
CA ASN A 39 3.48 -16.91 5.20
C ASN A 39 2.78 -15.55 5.07
N ARG A 40 1.51 -15.60 4.70
CA ARG A 40 0.64 -14.43 4.60
C ARG A 40 -0.18 -14.33 5.88
N VAL A 41 -0.11 -13.16 6.53
CA VAL A 41 -0.96 -12.83 7.67
C VAL A 41 -2.31 -12.29 7.18
N VAL A 42 -2.26 -11.39 6.20
CA VAL A 42 -3.43 -10.79 5.56
C VAL A 42 -3.26 -10.87 4.05
N TYR A 43 -4.35 -11.11 3.34
CA TYR A 43 -4.39 -11.06 1.88
C TYR A 43 -5.76 -10.58 1.41
N GLU A 44 -5.79 -9.39 0.82
CA GLU A 44 -7.01 -8.74 0.33
C GLU A 44 -6.87 -8.38 -1.14
N LYS A 45 -8.02 -8.22 -1.81
CA LYS A 45 -8.10 -7.82 -3.21
C LYS A 45 -9.11 -6.69 -3.35
N GLY A 46 -8.82 -5.75 -4.22
CA GLY A 46 -9.71 -4.64 -4.50
C GLY A 46 -9.53 -4.09 -5.91
N ASN A 47 -10.31 -3.06 -6.18
CA ASN A 47 -10.17 -2.22 -7.37
C ASN A 47 -10.37 -0.78 -6.93
N ASN A 48 -9.70 0.16 -7.60
CA ASN A 48 -9.67 1.57 -7.18
C ASN A 48 -10.98 2.33 -7.50
N GLN A 49 -12.12 1.64 -7.65
CA GLN A 49 -13.40 2.25 -8.00
C GLN A 49 -14.20 2.70 -6.76
N ASN A 50 -13.81 2.25 -5.57
CA ASN A 50 -14.44 2.64 -4.31
C ASN A 50 -13.37 3.00 -3.25
N PRO A 51 -12.84 4.23 -3.27
CA PRO A 51 -11.70 4.61 -2.42
C PRO A 51 -11.88 4.41 -0.91
N ASP A 52 -13.14 4.37 -0.43
CA ASP A 52 -13.45 4.15 0.97
C ASP A 52 -13.08 2.72 1.45
N ASP A 53 -12.90 1.76 0.53
CA ASP A 53 -12.48 0.39 0.83
C ASP A 53 -10.98 0.11 0.62
N ASP A 54 -10.22 1.11 0.17
CA ASP A 54 -8.77 1.03 -0.06
C ASP A 54 -7.97 1.27 1.23
N SER A 55 -8.49 0.83 2.38
CA SER A 55 -7.88 1.01 3.71
C SER A 55 -8.10 -0.19 4.61
N TYR A 56 -7.03 -0.69 5.23
CA TYR A 56 -7.04 -1.93 6.01
C TYR A 56 -6.35 -1.74 7.36
N VAL A 57 -7.03 -2.14 8.44
CA VAL A 57 -6.45 -2.23 9.77
C VAL A 57 -5.55 -3.47 9.84
N LEU A 58 -4.33 -3.31 10.36
CA LEU A 58 -3.40 -4.41 10.53
C LEU A 58 -3.75 -5.22 11.80
N PRO A 59 -3.51 -6.55 11.80
CA PRO A 59 -3.93 -7.39 12.92
C PRO A 59 -3.25 -7.02 14.24
N PRO A 60 -4.02 -6.87 15.34
CA PRO A 60 -3.44 -6.70 16.68
C PRO A 60 -2.77 -8.00 17.17
N PRO A 61 -1.86 -7.92 18.16
CA PRO A 61 -1.37 -6.69 18.78
C PRO A 61 -0.38 -5.94 17.86
N VAL A 62 -0.32 -4.61 17.97
CA VAL A 62 0.57 -3.74 17.17
C VAL A 62 2.04 -4.19 17.25
N ALA A 63 2.50 -4.61 18.43
CA ALA A 63 3.84 -5.17 18.63
C ALA A 63 4.16 -6.37 17.71
N SER A 64 3.16 -7.14 17.27
CA SER A 64 3.36 -8.27 16.35
C SER A 64 3.62 -7.85 14.91
N CYS A 65 3.45 -6.57 14.57
CA CYS A 65 3.75 -6.04 13.25
C CYS A 65 5.26 -5.75 13.04
N ASP A 66 6.08 -5.88 14.08
CA ASP A 66 7.52 -5.65 13.98
C ASP A 66 8.17 -6.65 13.02
N GLY A 67 8.83 -6.13 11.98
CA GLY A 67 9.46 -6.89 10.91
C GLY A 67 8.48 -7.44 9.86
N ARG A 68 7.18 -7.14 9.95
CA ARG A 68 6.22 -7.50 8.88
C ARG A 68 6.40 -6.59 7.67
N MET A 69 6.11 -7.14 6.50
CA MET A 69 6.20 -6.42 5.24
C MET A 69 4.81 -6.26 4.62
N ILE A 70 4.44 -5.02 4.33
CA ILE A 70 3.30 -4.68 3.48
C ILE A 70 3.78 -4.79 2.04
N GLN A 71 3.00 -5.49 1.21
CA GLN A 71 3.15 -5.51 -0.23
C GLN A 71 1.84 -5.07 -0.88
N LEU A 72 1.92 -4.06 -1.74
CA LEU A 72 0.86 -3.68 -2.67
C LEU A 72 1.30 -4.04 -4.08
N ARG A 73 0.56 -4.92 -4.74
CA ARG A 73 0.72 -5.20 -6.17
C ARG A 73 -0.49 -4.67 -6.91
N THR A 74 -0.26 -3.83 -7.91
CA THR A 74 -1.32 -3.19 -8.69
C THR A 74 -1.10 -3.49 -10.16
N GLU A 75 -2.19 -3.79 -10.86
CA GLU A 75 -2.27 -3.83 -12.32
C GLU A 75 -3.27 -2.76 -12.76
N PHE A 76 -2.88 -1.92 -13.70
CA PHE A 76 -3.68 -0.75 -14.05
C PHE A 76 -3.56 -0.36 -15.52
N LYS A 77 -4.50 0.46 -15.97
CA LYS A 77 -4.51 1.07 -17.30
C LYS A 77 -4.99 2.51 -17.20
N ALA A 78 -4.31 3.41 -17.88
CA ALA A 78 -4.75 4.79 -18.05
C ALA A 78 -5.99 4.87 -18.94
N LEU A 79 -7.00 5.65 -18.53
CA LEU A 79 -8.21 5.85 -19.32
C LEU A 79 -8.04 6.96 -20.36
N ASP A 80 -7.18 7.94 -20.09
CA ASP A 80 -6.87 9.05 -20.99
C ASP A 80 -5.37 9.41 -20.95
N PRO A 81 -4.50 8.56 -21.53
CA PRO A 81 -3.05 8.75 -21.47
C PRO A 81 -2.55 9.97 -22.25
N GLU A 82 -3.33 10.51 -23.20
CA GLU A 82 -2.94 11.66 -24.00
C GLU A 82 -3.03 12.96 -23.20
N ASN A 83 -4.04 13.08 -22.33
CA ASN A 83 -4.26 14.26 -21.49
C ASN A 83 -3.75 14.08 -20.05
N VAL A 84 -3.80 12.87 -19.48
CA VAL A 84 -3.29 12.55 -18.15
C VAL A 84 -2.06 11.68 -18.28
N LYS A 85 -0.89 12.33 -18.34
CA LYS A 85 0.38 11.68 -18.70
C LYS A 85 1.06 10.96 -17.55
N GLN A 86 0.67 11.20 -16.31
CA GLN A 86 1.37 10.67 -15.14
C GLN A 86 0.41 9.95 -14.22
N TYR A 87 0.91 8.91 -13.56
CA TYR A 87 0.23 8.22 -12.47
C TYR A 87 1.04 8.32 -11.18
N THR A 88 0.34 8.13 -10.06
CA THR A 88 0.98 7.87 -8.77
C THR A 88 0.14 6.86 -8.00
N ILE A 89 0.79 5.82 -7.50
CA ILE A 89 0.21 4.82 -6.61
C ILE A 89 0.94 4.94 -5.28
N THR A 90 0.18 5.15 -4.22
CA THR A 90 0.72 5.39 -2.88
C THR A 90 0.25 4.30 -1.93
N ALA A 91 1.15 3.78 -1.10
CA ALA A 91 0.81 3.04 0.11
C ALA A 91 1.27 3.85 1.32
N GLU A 92 0.33 4.22 2.20
CA GLU A 92 0.58 5.04 3.38
C GLU A 92 0.19 4.30 4.66
N VAL A 93 1.05 4.36 5.66
CA VAL A 93 0.86 3.71 6.96
C VAL A 93 0.51 4.75 8.02
N PHE A 94 -0.54 4.47 8.77
CA PHE A 94 -1.04 5.28 9.86
C PHE A 94 -1.00 4.49 11.17
N GLN A 95 -0.90 5.21 12.29
CA GLN A 95 -1.15 4.71 13.64
C GLN A 95 -2.20 5.61 14.29
N GLY A 96 -3.40 5.07 14.52
CA GLY A 96 -4.58 5.90 14.75
C GLY A 96 -4.81 6.86 13.57
N ASP A 97 -4.90 8.16 13.86
CA ASP A 97 -5.05 9.22 12.85
C ASP A 97 -3.71 9.80 12.35
N GLN A 98 -2.59 9.38 12.95
CA GLN A 98 -1.27 9.91 12.59
C GLN A 98 -0.68 9.15 11.40
N SER A 99 -0.33 9.87 10.31
CA SER A 99 0.52 9.32 9.25
C SER A 99 1.94 9.10 9.76
N LEU A 100 2.43 7.88 9.63
CA LEU A 100 3.80 7.48 9.99
C LEU A 100 4.75 7.56 8.79
N GLY A 101 4.20 7.48 7.57
CA GLY A 101 4.94 7.58 6.32
C GLY A 101 4.29 6.82 5.18
N LYS A 102 4.88 6.96 4.00
CA LYS A 102 4.41 6.34 2.76
C LYS A 102 5.54 5.91 1.85
N ASP A 103 5.20 5.07 0.89
CA ASP A 103 6.00 4.76 -0.29
C ASP A 103 5.13 4.89 -1.54
N GLU A 104 5.76 5.26 -2.65
CA GLU A 104 5.06 5.66 -3.87
C GLU A 104 5.73 5.10 -5.11
N ASP A 105 4.91 4.68 -6.07
CA ASP A 105 5.34 4.41 -7.43
C ASP A 105 4.66 5.40 -8.37
N ALA A 106 5.47 6.13 -9.12
CA ALA A 106 5.01 7.16 -10.03
C ALA A 106 5.75 7.03 -11.36
N GLY A 107 5.05 7.33 -12.43
CA GLY A 107 5.60 7.24 -13.76
C GLY A 107 4.65 7.77 -14.82
N ASP A 108 5.00 7.52 -16.07
CA ASP A 108 4.20 7.96 -17.20
C ASP A 108 3.11 6.92 -17.56
N ASN A 109 1.95 7.43 -17.93
CA ASN A 109 0.86 6.66 -18.51
C ASN A 109 1.17 6.35 -19.98
N THR A 110 1.11 5.07 -20.33
CA THR A 110 1.48 4.57 -21.66
C THR A 110 0.27 4.22 -22.54
N GLY A 111 -0.94 4.26 -21.98
CA GLY A 111 -2.16 3.76 -22.60
C GLY A 111 -2.26 2.24 -22.70
N LYS A 112 -1.20 1.51 -22.33
CA LYS A 112 -1.16 0.05 -22.21
C LYS A 112 -1.36 -0.37 -20.75
N SER A 113 -1.54 -1.67 -20.53
CA SER A 113 -1.52 -2.22 -19.18
C SER A 113 -0.14 -2.02 -18.55
N GLN A 114 -0.15 -1.50 -17.33
CA GLN A 114 1.03 -1.24 -16.49
C GLN A 114 0.86 -1.94 -15.16
N SER A 115 1.95 -2.07 -14.41
CA SER A 115 1.95 -2.63 -13.08
C SER A 115 2.82 -1.84 -12.14
N SER A 116 2.46 -1.90 -10.86
CA SER A 116 3.16 -1.27 -9.76
C SER A 116 3.37 -2.28 -8.64
N LEU A 117 4.48 -2.13 -7.93
CA LEU A 117 4.85 -2.99 -6.82
C LEU A 117 5.53 -2.17 -5.73
N ILE A 118 4.85 -2.02 -4.60
CA ILE A 118 5.31 -1.26 -3.44
C ILE A 118 5.55 -2.21 -2.27
N TYR A 119 6.66 -2.00 -1.56
CA TYR A 119 7.04 -2.75 -0.37
C TYR A 119 7.37 -1.79 0.79
N ILE A 120 6.71 -2.00 1.93
CA ILE A 120 6.98 -1.26 3.17
C ILE A 120 7.31 -2.26 4.27
N LEU A 121 8.47 -2.07 4.92
CA LEU A 121 8.86 -2.81 6.11
C LEU A 121 8.42 -2.04 7.36
N LEU A 122 7.71 -2.71 8.26
CA LEU A 122 7.33 -2.15 9.55
C LEU A 122 8.39 -2.48 10.59
N SER A 123 8.76 -1.51 11.41
CA SER A 123 9.71 -1.72 12.51
C SER A 123 9.25 -0.94 13.73
N LYS A 124 9.34 -1.54 14.91
CA LYS A 124 9.08 -0.78 16.15
C LYS A 124 10.13 0.31 16.37
N GLN A 125 9.74 1.40 17.02
CA GLN A 125 10.66 2.46 17.46
C GLN A 125 11.62 1.99 18.55
#